data_AF-P29718-F1
#
_entry.id   AF-P29718-F1
#
_cell.length_a   1.000
_cell.length_b   1.000
_cell.length_c   1.000
_cell.angle_alpha   90.00
_cell.angle_beta   90.00
_cell.angle_gamma   90.00
#
_symmetry.space_group_name_H-M   'P 1'
#
loop_
_entity.id
_entity.type
_entity.pdbx_description
1 polymer ?
#
loop_
_entity_poly.entity_id
_entity_poly.type
_entity_poly.pdbx_seq_one_letter_code
_entity_poly.pdbx_strand_id
1 'polypeptide(L)'
;LQYRAADTNAADNQIKPSFNIKNNGTSAVDLSTLKIRYYFTKDGSAAVNGWIDWAQLGGSNIQISFGNHTGTNSDTYVELSFSSEAGSIAAGGQSGETQLRMSKTDWSNFNEANDYSFDGTKTAFADWDRVVLYQNGQIVWGTAP
;
A
#
# COMPACT_ATOMS: atom_id res chain seq x y z
N LEU A 1 3.15 4.84 -9.11
CA LEU A 1 3.46 4.18 -7.82
C LEU A 1 4.08 2.83 -8.12
N GLN A 2 5.17 2.49 -7.45
CA GLN A 2 5.79 1.18 -7.57
C GLN A 2 5.38 0.27 -6.42
N TYR A 3 5.23 -1.01 -6.73
CA TYR A 3 4.84 -2.07 -5.83
C TYR A 3 5.79 -3.26 -5.98
N ARG A 4 5.96 -3.99 -4.88
CA ARG A 4 6.60 -5.30 -4.84
C ARG A 4 5.87 -6.18 -3.82
N ALA A 5 5.61 -7.43 -4.17
CA ALA A 5 5.18 -8.46 -3.25
C ALA A 5 6.42 -8.97 -2.48
N ALA A 6 6.55 -8.61 -1.19
CA ALA A 6 7.66 -9.09 -0.36
C ALA A 6 7.43 -10.52 0.15
N ASP A 7 6.19 -10.97 0.14
CA ASP A 7 5.76 -12.35 0.24
C ASP A 7 4.89 -12.67 -0.96
N THR A 8 5.04 -13.86 -1.52
CA THR A 8 4.25 -14.31 -2.69
C THR A 8 3.37 -15.49 -2.36
N ASN A 9 3.35 -15.96 -1.10
CA ASN A 9 2.50 -17.05 -0.68
C ASN A 9 1.07 -16.58 -0.45
N ALA A 10 0.26 -16.62 -1.50
CA ALA A 10 -1.10 -16.13 -1.51
C ALA A 10 -2.10 -16.85 -0.56
N ALA A 11 -1.66 -17.82 0.24
CA ALA A 11 -2.52 -18.62 1.10
C ALA A 11 -2.04 -18.67 2.57
N ASP A 12 -1.12 -17.78 2.96
CA ASP A 12 -0.64 -17.70 4.34
C ASP A 12 -1.41 -16.66 5.18
N ASN A 13 -0.93 -16.38 6.38
CA ASN A 13 -1.57 -15.46 7.32
C ASN A 13 -1.06 -14.02 7.24
N GLN A 14 -0.30 -13.66 6.20
CA GLN A 14 0.36 -12.36 6.10
C GLN A 14 0.41 -11.80 4.67
N ILE A 15 -0.19 -10.63 4.48
CA ILE A 15 -0.02 -9.85 3.25
C ILE A 15 1.18 -8.90 3.43
N LYS A 16 2.18 -8.94 2.55
CA LYS A 16 3.40 -8.11 2.66
C LYS A 16 3.68 -7.23 1.43
N PRO A 17 2.86 -6.19 1.16
CA PRO A 17 3.11 -5.29 0.06
C PRO A 17 4.18 -4.24 0.42
N SER A 18 5.17 -4.06 -0.46
CA SER A 18 6.14 -2.97 -0.38
C SER A 18 5.82 -1.89 -1.43
N PHE A 19 6.05 -0.61 -1.08
CA PHE A 19 5.75 0.53 -1.94
C PHE A 19 6.95 1.46 -2.13
N ASN A 20 7.02 2.11 -3.29
CA ASN A 20 7.92 3.22 -3.57
C ASN A 20 7.22 4.25 -4.47
N ILE A 21 7.12 5.49 -4.00
CA ILE A 21 6.49 6.60 -4.73
C ILE A 21 7.57 7.29 -5.57
N LYS A 22 7.35 7.38 -6.88
CA LYS A 22 8.18 8.17 -7.80
C LYS A 22 7.51 9.50 -8.08
N ASN A 23 8.24 10.60 -7.90
CA ASN A 23 7.81 11.91 -8.36
C ASN A 23 8.36 12.15 -9.77
N ASN A 24 7.54 11.86 -10.79
CA ASN A 24 7.91 12.09 -12.19
C ASN A 24 7.63 13.52 -12.66
N GLY A 25 7.21 14.41 -11.76
CA GLY A 25 6.93 15.81 -12.06
C GLY A 25 8.15 16.72 -11.94
N THR A 26 7.93 18.01 -12.21
CA THR A 26 8.97 19.06 -12.21
C THR A 26 8.99 19.90 -10.93
N SER A 27 8.11 19.62 -9.96
CA SER A 27 8.07 20.29 -8.66
C SER A 27 8.12 19.26 -7.53
N ALA A 28 8.54 19.68 -6.35
CA ALA A 28 8.47 18.83 -5.16
C ALA A 28 7.01 18.48 -4.82
N VAL A 29 6.80 17.30 -4.23
CA VAL A 29 5.49 16.83 -3.75
C VAL A 29 5.59 16.52 -2.27
N ASP A 30 4.79 17.19 -1.45
CA ASP A 30 4.74 16.96 -0.01
C ASP A 30 4.06 15.62 0.28
N LEU A 31 4.75 14.74 1.02
CA LEU A 31 4.26 13.39 1.33
C LEU A 31 2.97 13.43 2.15
N SER A 32 2.79 14.44 3.00
CA SER A 32 1.58 14.61 3.82
C SER A 32 0.31 14.83 3.00
N THR A 33 0.43 15.20 1.72
CA THR A 33 -0.71 15.29 0.79
C THR A 33 -1.06 13.95 0.15
N LEU A 34 -0.20 12.95 0.29
CA LEU A 34 -0.30 11.67 -0.40
C LEU A 34 -0.95 10.59 0.48
N LYS A 35 -1.69 9.70 -0.18
CA LYS A 35 -2.20 8.46 0.41
C LYS A 35 -2.04 7.30 -0.56
N ILE A 36 -1.62 6.14 -0.07
CA ILE A 36 -1.60 4.89 -0.84
C ILE A 36 -2.79 4.05 -0.39
N ARG A 37 -3.55 3.46 -1.33
CA ARG A 37 -4.53 2.41 -1.03
C ARG A 37 -4.19 1.11 -1.74
N TYR A 38 -4.13 0.03 -0.96
CA TYR A 38 -4.04 -1.35 -1.41
C TYR A 38 -5.35 -2.06 -1.08
N TYR A 39 -5.96 -2.69 -2.08
CA TYR A 39 -7.31 -3.24 -2.08
C TYR A 39 -7.25 -4.76 -2.07
N PHE A 40 -7.97 -5.36 -1.13
CA PHE A 40 -7.96 -6.79 -0.88
C PHE A 40 -9.31 -7.26 -0.33
N THR A 41 -9.44 -8.57 -0.14
CA THR A 41 -10.56 -9.22 0.53
C THR A 41 -10.11 -9.71 1.90
N LYS A 42 -10.94 -9.49 2.93
CA LYS A 42 -10.58 -9.91 4.30
C LYS A 42 -10.72 -11.41 4.53
N ASP A 43 -11.40 -12.14 3.65
CA ASP A 43 -11.69 -13.57 3.79
C ASP A 43 -12.19 -13.94 5.19
N GLY A 44 -13.23 -13.23 5.66
CA GLY A 44 -13.83 -13.41 6.98
C GLY A 44 -14.16 -12.10 7.68
N SER A 45 -14.50 -12.21 8.97
CA SER A 45 -14.92 -11.07 9.81
C SER A 45 -13.86 -10.58 10.80
N ALA A 46 -12.72 -11.27 10.91
CA ALA A 46 -11.64 -10.86 11.79
C ALA A 46 -11.10 -9.49 11.38
N ALA A 47 -10.77 -8.65 12.36
CA ALA A 47 -10.12 -7.37 12.10
C ALA A 47 -8.70 -7.61 11.56
N VAL A 48 -8.17 -6.64 10.82
CA VAL A 48 -6.81 -6.70 10.26
C VAL A 48 -5.93 -5.70 11.01
N ASN A 49 -4.75 -6.16 11.42
CA ASN A 49 -3.67 -5.34 11.94
C ASN A 49 -2.66 -5.08 10.83
N GLY A 50 -1.95 -3.95 10.91
CA GLY A 50 -0.86 -3.61 10.01
C GLY A 50 0.35 -3.07 10.77
N TRP A 51 1.54 -3.31 10.23
CA TRP A 51 2.81 -2.81 10.75
C TRP A 51 3.68 -2.32 9.60
N ILE A 52 4.38 -1.20 9.80
CA ILE A 52 5.51 -0.83 8.95
C ILE A 52 6.75 -1.52 9.51
N ASP A 53 7.17 -2.61 8.86
CA ASP A 53 8.36 -3.34 9.30
C ASP A 53 9.64 -2.53 9.02
N TRP A 54 9.64 -1.75 7.93
CA TRP A 54 10.71 -0.80 7.59
C TRP A 54 10.22 0.28 6.63
N ALA A 55 10.74 1.51 6.75
CA ALA A 55 10.53 2.54 5.73
C ALA A 55 11.68 3.56 5.71
N GLN A 56 12.13 3.93 4.51
CA GLN A 56 13.14 4.98 4.31
C GLN A 56 12.68 6.33 4.88
N LEU A 57 11.37 6.59 4.86
CA LEU A 57 10.74 7.78 5.42
C LEU A 57 10.66 7.78 6.95
N GLY A 58 11.07 6.70 7.61
CA GLY A 58 10.83 6.46 9.04
C GLY A 58 9.42 5.92 9.29
N GLY A 59 9.31 4.70 9.82
CA GLY A 59 8.01 4.04 10.03
C GLY A 59 7.04 4.80 10.94
N SER A 60 7.55 5.63 11.87
CA SER A 60 6.73 6.49 12.74
C SER A 60 6.00 7.61 11.99
N ASN A 61 6.48 7.97 10.80
CA ASN A 61 5.88 9.03 9.97
C ASN A 61 4.77 8.49 9.06
N ILE A 62 4.42 7.21 9.19
CA ILE A 62 3.41 6.55 8.36
C ILE A 62 2.28 6.05 9.25
N GLN A 63 1.07 6.49 8.96
CA GLN A 63 -0.15 6.04 9.63
C GLN A 63 -0.84 5.00 8.76
N ILE A 64 -1.22 3.88 9.39
CA ILE A 64 -1.96 2.78 8.75
C ILE A 64 -3.42 2.88 9.19
N SER A 65 -4.34 2.86 8.24
CA SER A 65 -5.77 2.74 8.53
C SER A 65 -6.43 1.75 7.58
N PHE A 66 -7.56 1.18 7.98
CA PHE A 66 -8.33 0.25 7.18
C PHE A 66 -9.72 0.82 6.92
N GLY A 67 -10.24 0.61 5.71
CA GLY A 67 -11.59 1.02 5.33
C GLY A 67 -12.30 -0.08 4.57
N ASN A 68 -13.62 -0.08 4.63
CA ASN A 68 -14.44 -0.97 3.81
C ASN A 68 -14.48 -0.45 2.37
N HIS A 69 -14.58 -1.37 1.43
CA HIS A 69 -14.75 -1.10 0.01
C HIS A 69 -15.75 -2.08 -0.59
N THR A 70 -16.27 -1.77 -1.77
CA THR A 70 -17.08 -2.69 -2.54
C THR A 70 -16.68 -2.51 -3.99
N GLY A 71 -15.96 -3.49 -4.51
CA GLY A 71 -15.42 -3.49 -5.87
C GLY A 71 -15.04 -4.89 -6.29
N THR A 72 -14.51 -5.02 -7.51
CA THR A 72 -14.07 -6.33 -8.00
C THR A 72 -12.89 -6.82 -7.17
N ASN A 73 -13.00 -8.01 -6.57
CA ASN A 73 -11.92 -8.61 -5.77
C ASN A 73 -11.45 -7.70 -4.62
N SER A 74 -12.38 -6.94 -4.02
CA SER A 74 -12.08 -6.10 -2.86
C SER A 74 -13.32 -5.83 -2.00
N ASP A 75 -13.20 -6.12 -0.72
CA ASP A 75 -14.13 -5.71 0.34
C ASP A 75 -13.50 -4.71 1.33
N THR A 76 -12.18 -4.54 1.25
CA THR A 76 -11.36 -3.76 2.19
C THR A 76 -10.20 -3.11 1.45
N TYR A 77 -9.78 -1.95 1.95
CA TYR A 77 -8.47 -1.40 1.64
C TYR A 77 -7.69 -1.10 2.92
N VAL A 78 -6.37 -1.19 2.82
CA VAL A 78 -5.45 -0.51 3.72
C VAL A 78 -5.03 0.81 3.09
N GLU A 79 -5.04 1.88 3.88
CA GLU A 79 -4.57 3.20 3.49
C GLU A 79 -3.33 3.56 4.31
N LEU A 80 -2.25 3.89 3.61
CA LEU A 80 -1.07 4.53 4.20
C LEU A 80 -1.16 6.03 3.96
N SER A 81 -0.98 6.80 5.02
CA SER A 81 -0.86 8.26 4.97
C SER A 81 0.41 8.70 5.69
N PHE A 82 0.93 9.86 5.33
CA PHE A 82 2.23 10.33 5.81
C PHE A 82 2.08 11.57 6.67
N SER A 83 2.85 11.68 7.74
CA SER A 83 2.91 12.91 8.55
C SER A 83 3.73 13.99 7.83
N SER A 84 3.68 15.23 8.35
CA SER A 84 4.52 16.33 7.85
C SER A 84 6.02 16.02 7.95
N GLU A 85 6.43 15.26 8.97
CA GLU A 85 7.81 14.88 9.24
C GLU A 85 8.37 13.87 8.21
N ALA A 86 7.51 13.26 7.40
CA ALA A 86 7.95 12.45 6.24
C ALA A 86 8.63 13.31 5.16
N GLY A 87 8.40 14.62 5.16
CA GLY A 87 9.01 15.58 4.23
C GLY A 87 8.36 15.56 2.85
N SER A 88 9.18 15.75 1.82
CA SER A 88 8.72 15.84 0.43
C SER A 88 9.60 15.04 -0.52
N ILE A 89 9.02 14.66 -1.66
CA ILE A 89 9.76 14.04 -2.76
C ILE A 89 10.13 15.14 -3.74
N ALA A 90 11.42 15.43 -3.88
CA ALA A 90 11.92 16.38 -4.87
C ALA A 90 11.49 16.00 -6.31
N ALA A 91 11.49 16.98 -7.22
CA ALA A 91 11.23 16.73 -8.64
C ALA A 91 12.18 15.64 -9.19
N GLY A 92 11.64 14.66 -9.92
CA GLY A 92 12.39 13.49 -10.40
C GLY A 92 12.84 12.51 -9.29
N GLY A 93 12.48 12.77 -8.03
CA GLY A 93 12.90 11.99 -6.87
C GLY A 93 11.98 10.80 -6.56
N GLN A 94 12.22 10.18 -5.40
CA GLN A 94 11.41 9.07 -4.89
C GLN A 94 11.32 9.06 -3.37
N SER A 95 10.30 8.39 -2.81
CA SER A 95 10.15 8.20 -1.36
C SER A 95 11.16 7.22 -0.78
N GLY A 96 11.64 6.26 -1.59
CA GLY A 96 12.28 5.06 -1.08
C GLY A 96 11.24 4.02 -0.63
N GLU A 97 11.72 2.84 -0.26
CA GLU A 97 10.87 1.70 0.11
C GLU A 97 10.11 1.96 1.43
N THR A 98 8.86 1.51 1.44
CA THR A 98 8.02 1.31 2.62
C THR A 98 7.52 -0.13 2.61
N GLN A 99 7.82 -0.90 3.65
CA GLN A 99 7.42 -2.29 3.81
C GLN A 99 6.23 -2.37 4.77
N LEU A 100 5.06 -2.71 4.24
CA LEU A 100 3.87 -2.97 5.03
C LEU A 100 3.72 -4.48 5.21
N ARG A 101 3.33 -4.89 6.42
CA ARG A 101 2.87 -6.24 6.72
C ARG A 101 1.52 -6.18 7.39
N MET A 102 0.61 -7.05 6.99
CA MET A 102 -0.73 -7.15 7.56
C MET A 102 -1.02 -8.58 7.99
N SER A 103 -1.77 -8.73 9.07
CA SER A 103 -2.35 -10.01 9.47
C SER A 103 -3.74 -9.82 10.05
N LYS A 104 -4.58 -10.85 10.00
CA LYS A 104 -5.81 -10.88 10.80
C LYS A 104 -5.45 -10.95 12.28
N THR A 105 -6.31 -10.41 13.15
CA THR A 105 -6.11 -10.45 14.61
C THR A 105 -6.03 -11.87 15.16
N ASP A 106 -6.63 -12.85 14.48
CA ASP A 106 -6.64 -14.27 14.85
C ASP A 106 -5.58 -15.11 14.11
N TRP A 107 -4.75 -14.48 13.26
CA TRP A 107 -3.74 -15.13 12.44
C TRP A 107 -4.26 -16.22 11.49
N SER A 108 -5.56 -16.22 11.19
CA SER A 108 -6.11 -17.06 10.12
C SER A 108 -5.58 -16.60 8.75
N ASN A 109 -5.55 -17.53 7.80
CA ASN A 109 -4.98 -17.29 6.48
C ASN A 109 -5.86 -16.36 5.63
N PHE A 110 -5.22 -15.59 4.74
CA PHE A 110 -5.86 -14.91 3.61
C PHE A 110 -5.87 -15.81 2.38
N ASN A 111 -6.62 -15.39 1.36
CA ASN A 111 -6.49 -15.83 -0.01
C ASN A 111 -6.15 -14.62 -0.90
N GLU A 112 -4.86 -14.31 -1.07
CA GLU A 112 -4.45 -13.16 -1.88
C GLU A 112 -4.69 -13.38 -3.38
N ALA A 113 -4.97 -14.61 -3.83
CA ALA A 113 -5.23 -14.90 -5.24
C ALA A 113 -6.53 -14.23 -5.76
N ASN A 114 -7.43 -13.83 -4.86
CA ASN A 114 -8.62 -13.04 -5.18
C ASN A 114 -8.56 -11.61 -4.61
N ASP A 115 -7.36 -11.07 -4.39
CA ASP A 115 -7.16 -9.67 -4.01
C ASP A 115 -6.82 -8.82 -5.23
N TYR A 116 -7.54 -7.70 -5.40
CA TYR A 116 -7.35 -6.80 -6.55
C TYR A 116 -5.91 -6.30 -6.69
N SER A 117 -5.29 -5.90 -5.58
CA SER A 117 -3.96 -5.29 -5.57
C SER A 117 -2.80 -6.29 -5.54
N PHE A 118 -3.06 -7.56 -5.25
CA PHE A 118 -2.01 -8.57 -5.16
C PHE A 118 -1.53 -8.98 -6.55
N ASP A 119 -0.21 -9.03 -6.72
CA ASP A 119 0.43 -9.70 -7.85
C ASP A 119 1.74 -10.31 -7.40
N GLY A 120 1.70 -11.60 -7.06
CA GLY A 120 2.86 -12.38 -6.63
C GLY A 120 3.99 -12.49 -7.67
N THR A 121 3.77 -12.08 -8.93
CA THR A 121 4.86 -12.02 -9.93
C THR A 121 5.76 -10.80 -9.74
N LYS A 122 5.32 -9.78 -8.99
CA LYS A 122 6.07 -8.54 -8.73
C LYS A 122 7.08 -8.72 -7.60
N THR A 123 8.10 -9.56 -7.82
CA THR A 123 9.17 -9.84 -6.84
C THR A 123 10.26 -8.77 -6.76
N ALA A 124 10.21 -7.77 -7.65
CA ALA A 124 11.01 -6.54 -7.61
C ALA A 124 10.08 -5.32 -7.78
N PHE A 125 10.54 -4.13 -7.39
CA PHE A 125 9.77 -2.90 -7.58
C PHE A 125 9.48 -2.66 -9.06
N ALA A 126 8.20 -2.62 -9.40
CA ALA A 126 7.72 -2.24 -10.72
C ALA A 126 6.50 -1.33 -10.59
N ASP A 127 6.25 -0.55 -11.62
CA ASP A 127 5.04 0.27 -11.70
C ASP A 127 3.80 -0.63 -11.63
N TRP A 128 2.85 -0.27 -10.77
CA TRP A 128 1.66 -1.09 -10.53
C TRP A 128 0.45 -0.21 -10.34
N ASP A 129 -0.53 -0.36 -11.22
CA ASP A 129 -1.73 0.49 -11.31
C ASP A 129 -2.91 -0.05 -10.51
N ARG A 130 -2.82 -1.26 -9.95
CA ARG A 130 -3.81 -1.81 -9.01
C ARG A 130 -3.53 -1.48 -7.55
N VAL A 131 -2.53 -0.66 -7.27
CA VAL A 131 -2.37 0.05 -5.99
C VAL A 131 -2.48 1.54 -6.30
N VAL A 132 -3.37 2.23 -5.59
CA VAL A 132 -3.80 3.57 -5.98
C VAL A 132 -3.10 4.62 -5.13
N LEU A 133 -2.52 5.63 -5.79
CA LEU A 133 -1.96 6.79 -5.13
C LEU A 133 -2.93 7.97 -5.27
N TYR A 134 -3.23 8.59 -4.15
CA TYR A 134 -4.01 9.81 -4.06
C TYR A 134 -3.11 10.98 -3.68
N GLN A 135 -3.42 12.16 -4.20
CA GLN A 135 -2.90 13.44 -3.73
C GLN A 135 -4.08 14.37 -3.44
N ASN A 136 -4.18 14.89 -2.21
CA ASN A 136 -5.29 15.73 -1.77
C ASN A 136 -6.68 15.11 -2.07
N GLY A 137 -6.78 13.78 -1.90
CA GLY A 137 -8.01 13.02 -2.13
C GLY A 137 -8.34 12.71 -3.58
N GLN A 138 -7.57 13.21 -4.55
CA GLN A 138 -7.73 12.89 -5.98
C GLN A 138 -6.77 11.77 -6.38
N ILE A 139 -7.21 10.87 -7.26
CA ILE A 139 -6.34 9.82 -7.80
C ILE A 139 -5.32 10.47 -8.73
N VAL A 140 -4.03 10.19 -8.49
CA VAL A 140 -2.91 10.63 -9.35
C VAL A 140 -2.16 9.46 -9.97
N TRP A 141 -2.39 8.23 -9.49
CA TRP A 141 -1.88 7.00 -10.11
C TRP A 141 -2.77 5.81 -9.76
N GLY A 142 -2.94 4.92 -10.73
CA GLY A 142 -3.67 3.66 -10.57
C GLY A 142 -5.19 3.80 -10.74
N THR A 143 -5.87 2.66 -10.67
CA THR A 143 -7.32 2.54 -10.81
C THR A 143 -7.86 1.76 -9.62
N ALA A 144 -8.85 2.32 -8.92
CA ALA A 144 -9.55 1.59 -7.86
C ALA A 144 -10.48 0.50 -8.49
N PRO A 145 -10.74 -0.61 -7.78
CA PRO A 145 -11.60 -1.69 -8.28
C PRO A 145 -13.09 -1.35 -8.41
#